data_AF-A0A355T199-F1
#
_entry.id   AF-A0A355T199-F1
#
_cell.length_a   1.000
_cell.length_b   1.000
_cell.length_c   1.000
_cell.angle_alpha   90.00
_cell.angle_beta   90.00
_cell.angle_gamma   90.00
#
_symmetry.space_group_name_H-M   'P 1'
#
loop_
_entity.id
_entity.type
_entity.pdbx_description
1 polymer ?
#
loop_
_entity_poly.entity_id
_entity_poly.type
_entity_poly.pdbx_seq_one_letter_code
_entity_poly.pdbx_strand_id
1 'polypeptide(L)'
;MTEPASLPPHADDMSLMEHVKRTLTLAGPVIVARAGILVLFTVDTVMVGQVGGEELAFLGLGMAIQGVIMLVCIGLLQGTMILSSQAYGAEEHKRCGEVWRSGTYHALVLG
;
A
#
# COMPACT_ATOMS: atom_id res chain seq x y z
N MET A 1 -39.71 -21.22 17.45
CA MET A 1 -40.41 -20.38 16.46
C MET A 1 -40.03 -18.93 16.74
N THR A 2 -38.90 -18.47 16.19
CA THR A 2 -38.54 -17.06 16.02
C THR A 2 -37.37 -17.03 15.02
N GLU A 3 -37.71 -16.60 13.79
CA GLU A 3 -36.88 -16.11 12.68
C GLU A 3 -35.43 -16.62 12.48
N PRO A 4 -35.14 -17.32 11.37
CA PRO A 4 -33.78 -17.28 10.82
C PRO A 4 -33.54 -15.89 10.23
N ALA A 5 -32.50 -15.21 10.72
CA ALA A 5 -32.02 -13.95 10.17
C ALA A 5 -31.88 -14.06 8.64
N SER A 6 -32.74 -13.32 7.93
CA SER A 6 -32.72 -13.22 6.48
C SER A 6 -31.36 -12.65 6.05
N LEU A 7 -30.51 -13.52 5.52
CA LEU A 7 -29.28 -13.15 4.83
C LEU A 7 -29.59 -12.07 3.79
N PRO A 8 -28.75 -11.02 3.67
CA PRO A 8 -28.93 -10.01 2.63
C PRO A 8 -28.99 -10.72 1.26
N PRO A 9 -29.95 -10.36 0.38
CA PRO A 9 -30.07 -10.96 -0.93
C PRO A 9 -28.73 -10.82 -1.66
N HIS A 10 -28.19 -11.97 -2.07
CA HIS A 10 -26.89 -12.09 -2.70
C HIS A 10 -26.81 -11.17 -3.91
N ALA A 11 -25.67 -10.46 -3.99
CA ALA A 11 -25.23 -9.65 -5.12
C ALA A 11 -24.93 -10.48 -6.39
N ASP A 12 -25.71 -11.54 -6.65
CA ASP A 12 -25.51 -12.49 -7.76
C ASP A 12 -26.08 -11.99 -9.09
N ASP A 13 -26.76 -10.83 -9.12
CA ASP A 13 -27.36 -10.26 -10.34
C ASP A 13 -26.47 -9.22 -11.04
N MET A 14 -25.24 -9.01 -10.57
CA MET A 14 -24.28 -8.13 -11.24
C MET A 14 -23.36 -8.94 -12.15
N SER A 15 -23.55 -8.79 -13.46
CA SER A 15 -22.71 -9.39 -14.51
C SER A 15 -21.22 -9.24 -14.18
N LEU A 16 -20.44 -10.32 -14.32
CA LEU A 16 -18.97 -10.32 -14.13
C LEU A 16 -18.29 -9.16 -14.88
N MET A 17 -18.86 -8.75 -16.01
CA MET A 17 -18.41 -7.62 -16.81
C MET A 17 -18.42 -6.30 -16.02
N GLU A 18 -19.41 -6.09 -15.17
CA GLU A 18 -19.56 -4.88 -14.35
C GLU A 18 -18.60 -4.87 -13.16
N HIS A 19 -18.36 -6.04 -12.55
CA HIS A 19 -17.31 -6.23 -11.54
C HIS A 19 -15.91 -5.96 -12.13
N VAL A 20 -15.62 -6.49 -13.31
CA VAL A 20 -14.35 -6.26 -14.02
C VAL A 20 -14.20 -4.78 -14.36
N LYS A 21 -15.22 -4.14 -14.93
CA LYS A 21 -15.19 -2.71 -15.28
C LYS A 21 -14.93 -1.84 -14.05
N ARG A 22 -15.61 -2.10 -12.94
CA ARG A 22 -15.45 -1.36 -11.69
C ARG A 22 -14.05 -1.56 -11.09
N THR A 23 -13.53 -2.77 -11.15
CA THR A 23 -12.14 -3.08 -10.75
C THR A 23 -11.14 -2.37 -11.65
N LEU A 24 -11.37 -2.32 -12.96
CA LEU A 24 -10.48 -1.64 -13.91
C LEU A 24 -10.46 -0.13 -13.72
N THR A 25 -11.61 0.49 -13.42
CA THR A 25 -11.70 1.93 -13.09
C THR A 25 -10.90 2.28 -11.84
N LEU A 26 -10.81 1.38 -10.86
CA LEU A 26 -9.98 1.55 -9.67
C LEU A 26 -8.50 1.19 -9.94
N ALA A 27 -8.23 0.16 -10.73
CA ALA A 27 -6.88 -0.29 -11.05
C ALA A 27 -6.13 0.68 -11.96
N GLY A 28 -6.83 1.34 -12.89
CA GLY A 28 -6.24 2.34 -13.81
C GLY A 28 -5.39 3.40 -13.10
N PRO A 29 -5.94 4.18 -12.14
CA PRO A 29 -5.15 5.18 -11.42
C PRO A 29 -4.01 4.56 -10.59
N VAL A 30 -4.19 3.37 -10.03
CA VAL A 30 -3.15 2.68 -9.25
C VAL A 30 -1.97 2.25 -10.15
N ILE A 31 -2.26 1.76 -11.35
CA ILE A 31 -1.24 1.38 -12.34
C ILE A 31 -0.43 2.61 -12.76
N VAL A 32 -1.10 3.72 -13.04
CA VAL A 32 -0.43 5.00 -13.40
C VAL A 32 0.46 5.48 -12.25
N ALA A 33 -0.04 5.48 -11.02
CA ALA A 33 0.75 5.85 -9.85
C ALA A 33 2.00 4.96 -9.68
N ARG A 34 1.83 3.64 -9.85
CA ARG A 34 2.95 2.69 -9.77
C ARG A 34 3.97 2.88 -10.89
N ALA A 35 3.52 3.13 -12.12
CA ALA A 35 4.40 3.43 -13.23
C ALA A 35 5.20 4.72 -12.97
N GLY A 36 4.57 5.76 -12.42
CA GLY A 36 5.26 6.99 -12.03
C GLY A 36 6.40 6.78 -11.05
N ILE A 37 6.20 5.92 -10.03
CA ILE A 37 7.26 5.57 -9.07
C ILE A 37 8.45 4.88 -9.76
N LEU A 38 8.20 3.96 -10.68
CA LEU A 38 9.26 3.28 -11.44
C LEU A 38 10.03 4.25 -12.34
N VAL A 39 9.33 5.20 -12.96
CA VAL A 39 9.95 6.27 -13.75
C VAL A 39 10.83 7.15 -12.87
N LEU A 40 10.35 7.56 -11.69
CA LEU A 40 11.14 8.36 -10.74
C LEU A 40 12.45 7.66 -10.39
N PHE A 41 12.40 6.39 -9.99
CA PHE A 41 13.59 5.60 -9.69
C PHE A 41 14.55 5.47 -10.88
N THR A 42 14.00 5.30 -12.09
CA THR A 42 14.81 5.22 -13.31
C THR A 42 15.52 6.54 -13.58
N VAL A 43 14.82 7.66 -13.44
CA VAL A 43 15.38 9.01 -13.63
C VAL A 43 16.45 9.29 -12.59
N ASP A 44 16.23 8.95 -11.32
CA ASP A 44 17.24 9.10 -10.26
C ASP A 44 18.50 8.31 -10.58
N THR A 45 18.33 7.07 -11.07
CA THR A 45 19.44 6.21 -11.49
C THR A 45 20.20 6.78 -12.69
N VAL A 46 19.49 7.28 -13.70
CA VAL A 46 20.09 7.88 -14.89
C VAL A 46 20.80 9.20 -14.57
N MET A 47 20.20 10.04 -13.73
CA MET A 47 20.78 11.32 -13.31
C MET A 47 22.07 11.12 -12.53
N VAL A 48 22.08 10.23 -11.54
CA VAL A 48 23.33 9.89 -10.84
C VAL A 48 24.30 9.19 -11.78
N GLY A 49 23.78 8.43 -12.74
CA GLY A 49 24.57 7.75 -13.76
C GLY A 49 25.40 8.64 -14.67
N GLN A 50 24.94 9.86 -14.91
CA GLN A 50 25.64 10.82 -15.77
C GLN A 50 26.77 11.57 -15.07
N VAL A 51 26.87 11.54 -13.74
CA VAL A 51 27.88 12.30 -12.98
C VAL A 51 29.24 11.58 -12.97
N GLY A 52 29.27 10.25 -13.10
CA GLY A 52 30.49 9.47 -13.36
C GLY A 52 30.37 7.97 -12.99
N GLY A 53 31.07 7.09 -13.71
CA GLY A 53 31.00 5.63 -13.51
C GLY A 53 31.49 5.14 -12.13
N GLU A 54 32.33 5.92 -11.46
CA GLU A 54 32.81 5.63 -10.10
C GLU A 54 31.77 6.02 -9.04
N GLU A 55 31.05 7.13 -9.23
CA GLU A 55 29.97 7.59 -8.34
C GLU A 55 28.73 6.69 -8.43
N LEU A 56 28.47 6.07 -9.60
CA LEU A 56 27.49 5.00 -9.78
C LEU A 56 27.75 3.77 -8.90
N ALA A 57 29.02 3.39 -8.72
CA ALA A 57 29.38 2.26 -7.88
C ALA A 57 29.08 2.55 -6.40
N PHE A 58 29.35 3.78 -5.94
CA PHE A 58 28.97 4.23 -4.60
C PHE A 58 27.45 4.37 -4.45
N LEU A 59 26.73 4.85 -5.48
CA LEU A 59 25.27 4.89 -5.49
C LEU A 59 24.68 3.49 -5.37
N GLY A 60 25.20 2.50 -6.11
CA GLY A 60 24.72 1.12 -6.04
C GLY A 60 24.86 0.52 -4.63
N LEU A 61 25.96 0.83 -3.93
CA LEU A 61 26.16 0.44 -2.54
C LEU A 61 25.16 1.13 -1.59
N GLY A 62 24.93 2.43 -1.80
CA GLY A 62 23.95 3.21 -1.03
C GLY A 62 22.52 2.75 -1.24
N MET A 63 22.14 2.45 -2.50
CA MET A 63 20.81 1.94 -2.86
C MET A 63 20.52 0.58 -2.23
N ALA A 64 21.53 -0.29 -2.07
CA ALA A 64 21.35 -1.58 -1.40
C ALA A 64 20.98 -1.39 0.09
N ILE A 65 21.68 -0.48 0.80
CA ILE A 65 21.41 -0.18 2.21
C ILE A 65 20.06 0.55 2.35
N GLN A 66 19.81 1.55 1.52
CA GLN A 66 18.54 2.29 1.44
C GLN A 66 17.37 1.33 1.21
N GLY A 67 17.51 0.38 0.28
CA GLY A 67 16.48 -0.59 -0.06
C GLY A 67 16.08 -1.45 1.13
N VAL A 68 17.05 -1.91 1.93
CA VAL A 68 16.77 -2.69 3.16
C VAL A 68 16.02 -1.85 4.19
N ILE A 69 16.49 -0.63 4.47
CA ILE A 69 15.85 0.27 5.44
C ILE A 69 14.42 0.61 5.00
N MET A 70 14.25 0.96 3.73
CA MET A 70 12.95 1.32 3.15
C MET A 70 11.99 0.13 3.15
N LEU A 71 12.47 -1.10 2.89
CA LEU A 71 11.65 -2.30 2.97
C LEU A 71 11.16 -2.56 4.40
N VAL A 72 12.01 -2.36 5.42
CA VAL A 72 11.62 -2.47 6.83
C VAL A 72 10.55 -1.44 7.18
N CYS A 73 10.74 -0.17 6.78
CA CYS A 73 9.76 0.89 7.02
C CYS A 73 8.41 0.59 6.35
N ILE A 74 8.43 0.21 5.07
CA ILE A 74 7.21 -0.16 4.33
C ILE A 74 6.52 -1.36 5.00
N GLY A 75 7.28 -2.37 5.42
CA GLY A 75 6.74 -3.54 6.11
C GLY A 75 6.04 -3.18 7.43
N LEU A 76 6.64 -2.32 8.24
CA LEU A 76 6.03 -1.82 9.48
C LEU A 76 4.74 -1.03 9.19
N LEU A 77 4.78 -0.12 8.21
CA LEU A 77 3.61 0.68 7.82
C LEU A 77 2.47 -0.20 7.27
N GLN A 78 2.77 -1.14 6.38
CA GLN A 78 1.76 -2.06 5.86
C GLN A 78 1.20 -2.98 6.96
N GLY A 79 2.02 -3.42 7.90
CA GLY A 79 1.56 -4.20 9.06
C GLY A 79 0.52 -3.45 9.89
N THR A 80 0.76 -2.16 10.18
CA THR A 80 -0.22 -1.31 10.89
C THR A 80 -1.50 -1.08 10.08
N MET A 81 -1.40 -0.93 8.76
CA MET A 81 -2.55 -0.80 7.86
C MET A 81 -3.43 -2.06 7.88
N ILE A 82 -2.82 -3.25 7.83
CA ILE A 82 -3.55 -4.54 7.89
C ILE A 82 -4.24 -4.71 9.24
N LEU A 83 -3.55 -4.44 10.36
CA LEU A 83 -4.16 -4.52 11.69
C LEU A 83 -5.34 -3.53 11.82
N SER A 84 -5.23 -2.35 11.21
CA SER A 84 -6.29 -1.34 11.19
C SER A 84 -7.50 -1.80 10.36
N SER A 85 -7.28 -2.41 9.19
CA SER A 85 -8.37 -2.90 8.33
C SER A 85 -9.10 -4.10 8.93
N GLN A 86 -8.37 -4.98 9.63
CA GLN A 86 -8.95 -6.09 10.40
C GLN A 86 -9.83 -5.58 11.55
N ALA A 87 -9.34 -4.59 12.31
CA ALA A 87 -10.12 -3.97 13.37
C ALA A 87 -11.37 -3.24 12.82
N TYR A 88 -11.26 -2.62 11.64
CA TYR A 88 -12.38 -1.95 10.98
C TYR A 88 -13.45 -2.94 10.51
N GLY A 89 -13.03 -4.08 9.95
CA GLY A 89 -13.94 -5.15 9.54
C GLY A 89 -14.65 -5.86 10.70
N ALA A 90 -14.14 -5.76 11.93
CA ALA A 90 -14.71 -6.37 13.13
C ALA A 90 -15.69 -5.47 13.92
N GLU A 91 -16.06 -4.29 13.40
CA GLU A 91 -16.95 -3.29 14.04
C GLU A 91 -16.50 -2.80 15.44
N GLU A 92 -15.28 -3.12 15.88
CA GLU A 92 -14.69 -2.65 17.14
C GLU A 92 -14.04 -1.26 16.97
N HIS A 93 -14.88 -0.25 16.69
CA HIS A 93 -14.43 1.12 16.39
C HIS A 93 -13.55 1.78 17.47
N LYS A 94 -13.66 1.35 18.74
CA LYS A 94 -12.78 1.83 19.83
C LYS A 94 -11.34 1.34 19.68
N ARG A 95 -11.12 0.09 19.25
CA ARG A 95 -9.78 -0.46 18.97
C ARG A 95 -9.21 0.06 17.65
N CYS A 96 -10.06 0.38 16.67
CA CYS A 96 -9.63 1.11 15.47
C CYS A 96 -8.93 2.44 15.81
N GLY A 97 -9.47 3.21 16.77
CA GLY A 97 -8.87 4.48 17.17
C GLY A 97 -7.49 4.34 17.82
N GLU A 98 -7.29 3.31 18.63
CA GLU A 98 -5.98 3.02 19.25
C GLU A 98 -4.96 2.52 18.24
N VAL A 99 -5.35 1.61 17.34
CA VAL A 99 -4.47 1.10 16.28
C VAL A 99 -4.14 2.21 15.28
N TRP A 100 -5.08 3.09 14.94
CA TRP A 100 -4.83 4.27 14.12
C TRP A 100 -3.84 5.22 14.79
N ARG A 101 -3.99 5.52 16.09
CA ARG A 101 -3.02 6.37 16.81
C ARG A 101 -1.64 5.72 16.88
N SER A 102 -1.57 4.41 17.12
CA SER A 102 -0.31 3.68 17.12
C SER A 102 0.34 3.67 15.74
N GLY A 103 -0.43 3.44 14.68
CA GLY A 103 0.04 3.50 13.29
C GLY A 103 0.47 4.90 12.87
N THR A 104 -0.24 5.94 13.32
CA THR A 104 0.15 7.35 13.12
C THR A 104 1.42 7.68 13.90
N TYR A 105 1.62 7.11 15.08
CA TYR A 105 2.86 7.26 15.84
C TYR A 105 4.03 6.55 15.16
N HIS A 106 3.81 5.36 14.61
CA HIS A 106 4.81 4.66 13.80
C HIS A 106 5.12 5.44 12.52
N ALA A 107 4.12 6.00 11.85
CA ALA A 107 4.31 6.88 10.70
C ALA A 107 5.07 8.16 11.08
N LEU A 108 4.75 8.80 12.21
CA LEU A 108 5.43 10.01 12.67
C LEU A 108 6.89 9.75 13.11
N VAL A 109 7.17 8.58 13.70
CA VAL A 109 8.51 8.20 14.17
C VAL A 109 9.37 7.69 13.01
N LEU A 110 8.77 7.01 12.01
CA LEU A 110 9.49 6.52 10.83
C LEU A 110 9.57 7.54 9.68
N GLY A 111 8.70 8.56 9.68
CA GLY A 111 8.60 9.61 8.64
C GLY A 111 7.35 9.45 7.77
#